data_AF-A0A345WJU0-F1
#
_entry.id   AF-A0A345WJU0-F1
#
_cell.length_a   1.000
_cell.length_b   1.000
_cell.length_c   1.000
_cell.angle_alpha   90.00
_cell.angle_beta   90.00
_cell.angle_gamma   90.00
#
_symmetry.space_group_name_H-M   'P 1'
#
loop_
_entity.id
_entity.type
_entity.pdbx_description
1 polymer ?
#
loop_
_entity_poly.entity_id
_entity_poly.type
_entity_poly.pdbx_seq_one_letter_code
_entity_poly.pdbx_strand_id
1 'polypeptide(L)'
;MIIVGVLGCPNFYLQTFDFEKNEFFISNISSNYLYHGIDWIYTFVDTIYSYDFKVWYFWFMNSIFDSSFDYFFSWYWFFTLSLSSFQLFWSVLLDQYINLSVMKLPYTEDWFKSMLSSKESTLILVYHPELNFIKEAITKEYYFLFLSNIVFSLYELAVPETFYSPIILIPQLLFLVFLAVIFISFYFSYFSTATNEESTVDSDYLVSSLTVEAEKEISSFDDMILGFIVLIYVFGWYFYIHCWSILSMMPELILVFYLFPGLFYIILGVPTFLIYDFGIFFLSYMNGVAKGSVLAVALMFDYIAAIIFYVRILVQSVRLVLMLGTYAGMHDVVLYFSFSQKMFFGAETLWENLNTTAITLDTLSYYMLFTLPGVFIHWIYEILHTFFVVTVQFAAFFAIVFWLYLFLYTFFVIEKQENYLTDKRQFRSNYFKHIYNLK
;
A
#
# COMPACT_ATOMS: atom_id res chain seq x y z
N MET A 1 10.02 -0.49 33.59
CA MET A 1 9.08 -0.54 34.74
C MET A 1 9.15 0.81 35.46
N ILE A 2 8.46 1.81 34.91
CA ILE A 2 8.26 3.10 35.55
C ILE A 2 6.87 2.98 36.19
N ILE A 3 6.84 2.89 37.51
CA ILE A 3 5.61 2.94 38.29
C ILE A 3 5.07 4.37 38.10
N VAL A 4 4.06 4.52 37.25
CA VAL A 4 3.24 5.74 37.19
C VAL A 4 2.47 5.77 38.51
N GLY A 5 3.02 6.50 39.47
CA GLY A 5 2.34 6.83 40.70
C GLY A 5 1.09 7.65 40.36
N VAL A 6 -0.07 7.06 40.62
CA VAL A 6 -1.36 7.75 40.66
C VAL A 6 -1.25 8.84 41.74
N LEU A 7 -0.93 10.06 41.32
CA LEU A 7 -0.88 11.23 42.17
C LEU A 7 -2.30 11.72 42.45
N GLY A 8 -2.65 11.74 43.73
CA GLY A 8 -3.51 12.78 44.30
C GLY A 8 -5.02 12.61 44.16
N CYS A 9 -5.61 11.62 44.85
CA CYS A 9 -6.93 11.86 45.42
C CYS A 9 -6.77 12.93 46.53
N PRO A 10 -7.62 13.98 46.59
CA PRO A 10 -7.56 14.93 47.69
C PRO A 10 -7.82 14.20 49.00
N ASN A 11 -7.02 14.52 50.03
CA ASN A 11 -7.20 14.04 51.39
C ASN A 11 -8.63 14.38 51.88
N PHE A 12 -9.55 13.43 51.75
CA PHE A 12 -10.74 13.40 52.57
C PHE A 12 -10.26 13.17 54.01
N TYR A 13 -10.39 14.19 54.85
CA TYR A 13 -10.35 14.02 56.30
C TYR A 13 -11.47 13.04 56.67
N LEU A 14 -11.09 11.76 56.83
CA LEU A 14 -11.91 10.75 57.48
C LEU A 14 -12.08 11.18 58.93
N GLN A 15 -13.18 11.89 59.21
CA GLN A 15 -13.79 11.82 60.53
C GLN A 15 -14.07 10.34 60.78
N THR A 16 -13.55 9.84 61.90
CA THR A 16 -13.78 8.50 62.43
C THR A 16 -15.28 8.27 62.56
N PHE A 17 -15.89 7.69 61.52
CA PHE A 17 -17.22 7.11 61.59
C PHE A 17 -17.06 5.69 62.14
N ASP A 18 -17.69 5.45 63.28
CA ASP A 18 -17.80 4.13 63.87
C ASP A 18 -18.53 3.18 62.90
N PHE A 19 -17.88 2.06 62.63
CA PHE A 19 -18.34 1.02 61.72
C PHE A 19 -19.57 0.29 62.28
N GLU A 20 -20.75 0.51 61.68
CA GLU A 20 -21.72 -0.59 61.51
C GLU A 20 -21.38 -1.30 60.20
N LYS A 21 -20.50 -2.30 60.31
CA LYS A 21 -20.33 -3.34 59.30
C LYS A 21 -21.67 -4.04 59.12
N ASN A 22 -22.28 -3.92 57.95
CA ASN A 22 -22.74 -5.06 57.14
C ASN A 22 -23.45 -4.55 55.88
N GLU A 23 -23.10 -5.16 54.74
CA GLU A 23 -23.74 -5.01 53.43
C GLU A 23 -23.37 -3.77 52.58
N PHE A 24 -22.08 -3.48 52.40
CA PHE A 24 -21.66 -2.83 51.14
C PHE A 24 -21.73 -3.87 50.01
N PHE A 25 -22.76 -3.77 49.18
CA PHE A 25 -22.85 -4.52 47.92
C PHE A 25 -21.75 -4.03 46.97
N ILE A 26 -20.56 -4.64 47.05
CA ILE A 26 -19.50 -4.45 46.06
C ILE A 26 -19.91 -5.26 44.84
N SER A 27 -20.53 -4.60 43.86
CA SER A 27 -20.71 -5.19 42.53
C SER A 27 -19.33 -5.35 41.89
N ASN A 28 -18.91 -6.59 41.59
CA ASN A 28 -17.72 -6.84 40.80
C ASN A 28 -17.90 -6.24 39.40
N ILE A 29 -17.33 -5.06 39.18
CA ILE A 29 -17.24 -4.45 37.85
C ILE A 29 -16.16 -5.23 37.10
N SER A 30 -16.50 -5.80 35.94
CA SER A 30 -15.52 -6.50 35.11
C SER A 30 -14.52 -5.49 34.52
N SER A 31 -13.26 -5.58 34.90
CA SER A 31 -12.16 -4.88 34.24
C SER A 31 -11.34 -5.88 33.42
N ASN A 32 -11.35 -5.71 32.10
CA ASN A 32 -10.51 -6.48 31.20
C ASN A 32 -9.24 -5.68 30.91
N TYR A 33 -8.09 -6.21 31.33
CA TYR A 33 -6.79 -5.67 30.93
C TYR A 33 -6.37 -6.33 29.61
N LEU A 34 -6.30 -5.53 28.55
CA LEU A 34 -5.81 -5.99 27.24
C LEU A 34 -4.28 -5.82 27.18
N TYR A 35 -3.56 -6.93 27.10
CA TYR A 35 -2.14 -6.93 26.78
C TYR A 35 -1.99 -6.70 25.27
N HIS A 36 -1.14 -5.75 24.86
CA HIS A 36 -0.99 -5.25 23.48
C HIS A 36 -2.25 -4.54 22.95
N GLY A 37 -2.57 -3.42 23.58
CA GLY A 37 -3.68 -2.54 23.17
C GLY A 37 -3.29 -1.52 22.09
N ILE A 38 -4.09 -0.47 22.01
CA ILE A 38 -3.89 0.65 21.08
C ILE A 38 -2.83 1.59 21.67
N ASP A 39 -1.82 1.91 20.87
CA ASP A 39 -0.79 2.89 21.21
C ASP A 39 -1.29 4.32 20.98
N TRP A 40 -0.63 5.29 21.59
CA TRP A 40 -1.06 6.69 21.52
C TRP A 40 -0.85 7.32 20.13
N ILE A 41 0.21 6.93 19.42
CA ILE A 41 0.60 7.51 18.13
C ILE A 41 0.97 6.37 17.17
N TYR A 42 0.45 6.44 15.95
CA TYR A 42 0.79 5.52 14.86
C TYR A 42 1.43 6.27 13.69
N THR A 43 2.29 5.57 12.95
CA THR A 43 2.86 6.06 11.70
C THR A 43 1.88 5.82 10.55
N PHE A 44 1.80 6.77 9.62
CA PHE A 44 1.10 6.61 8.35
C PHE A 44 2.07 6.87 7.20
N VAL A 45 1.84 6.23 6.07
CA VAL A 45 2.62 6.43 4.84
C VAL A 45 1.76 7.24 3.88
N ASP A 46 2.26 8.40 3.49
CA ASP A 46 1.64 9.29 2.50
C ASP A 46 2.71 9.76 1.51
N THR A 47 2.34 10.61 0.54
CA THR A 47 3.28 11.16 -0.43
C THR A 47 4.34 12.01 0.26
N ILE A 48 5.60 11.60 0.12
CA ILE A 48 6.76 12.34 0.64
C ILE A 48 7.43 13.06 -0.54
N TYR A 49 7.59 14.38 -0.41
CA TYR A 49 8.32 15.17 -1.40
C TYR A 49 9.84 15.04 -1.21
N SER A 50 10.59 15.11 -2.31
CA SER A 50 12.06 15.12 -2.30
C SER A 50 12.63 16.35 -1.59
N TYR A 51 11.91 17.47 -1.63
CA TYR A 51 12.27 18.72 -1.00
C TYR A 51 11.05 19.34 -0.37
N ASP A 52 11.17 19.79 0.88
CA ASP A 52 10.13 20.52 1.59
C ASP A 52 10.73 21.75 2.27
N PHE A 53 9.96 22.84 2.29
CA PHE A 53 10.32 24.03 3.04
C PHE A 53 9.49 24.11 4.32
N LYS A 54 10.17 24.32 5.44
CA LYS A 54 9.52 24.67 6.71
C LYS A 54 9.69 26.16 6.95
N VAL A 55 8.56 26.84 7.09
CA VAL A 55 8.50 28.24 7.50
C VAL A 55 8.40 28.28 9.01
N TRP A 56 9.19 29.15 9.62
CA TRP A 56 9.21 29.32 11.06
C TRP A 56 8.66 30.69 11.40
N TYR A 57 7.52 30.71 12.08
CA TYR A 57 6.96 31.94 12.63
C TYR A 57 7.56 32.16 14.02
N PHE A 58 8.60 32.97 14.08
CA PHE A 58 9.26 33.32 15.33
C PHE A 58 8.54 34.47 16.03
N TRP A 59 8.20 34.27 17.30
CA TRP A 59 7.68 35.34 18.14
C TRP A 59 8.81 36.03 18.91
N PHE A 60 9.54 36.92 18.23
CA PHE A 60 10.69 37.61 18.84
C PHE A 60 10.31 38.81 19.71
N MET A 61 9.04 39.24 19.73
CA MET A 61 8.52 40.41 20.46
C MET A 61 9.14 41.77 20.09
N ASN A 62 10.21 41.77 19.28
CA ASN A 62 11.06 42.92 19.00
C ASN A 62 10.92 43.44 17.56
N SER A 63 10.22 42.71 16.69
CA SER A 63 10.09 43.04 15.26
C SER A 63 8.84 43.87 15.00
N ILE A 64 8.99 45.15 14.66
CA ILE A 64 7.85 46.05 14.35
C ILE A 64 7.15 45.66 13.04
N PHE A 65 7.81 44.88 12.19
CA PHE A 65 7.31 44.51 10.85
C PHE A 65 6.25 43.40 10.86
N ASP A 66 6.05 42.75 12.00
CA ASP A 66 5.05 41.69 12.18
C ASP A 66 4.14 41.97 13.37
N SER A 67 3.05 41.21 13.47
CA SER A 67 2.11 41.30 14.59
C SER A 67 2.63 40.66 15.89
N SER A 68 3.92 40.27 15.90
CA SER A 68 4.58 39.66 17.04
C SER A 68 5.09 40.74 18.02
N PHE A 69 5.22 42.00 17.58
CA PHE A 69 5.59 43.12 18.44
C PHE A 69 4.57 43.39 19.54
N ASP A 70 5.03 43.44 20.78
CA ASP A 70 4.19 43.77 21.93
C ASP A 70 4.12 45.29 22.14
N TYR A 71 3.15 45.93 21.48
CA TYR A 71 2.90 47.37 21.60
C TYR A 71 2.53 47.78 23.03
N PHE A 72 1.76 46.95 23.74
CA PHE A 72 1.35 47.23 25.11
C PHE A 72 2.56 47.24 26.04
N PHE A 73 3.33 46.16 26.04
CA PHE A 73 4.50 46.05 26.91
C PHE A 73 5.52 47.14 26.62
N SER A 74 5.86 47.38 25.35
CA SER A 74 6.89 48.36 24.97
C SER A 74 6.52 49.80 25.32
N TRP A 75 5.28 50.23 25.07
CA TRP A 75 4.84 51.60 25.36
C TRP A 75 4.73 51.86 26.87
N TYR A 76 4.10 50.94 27.61
CA TYR A 76 3.96 51.10 29.05
C TYR A 76 5.29 50.98 29.78
N TRP A 77 6.19 50.09 29.31
CA TRP A 77 7.55 50.05 29.81
C TRP A 77 8.28 51.37 29.57
N PHE A 78 8.17 51.98 28.39
CA PHE A 78 8.72 53.31 28.14
C PHE A 78 8.13 54.38 29.08
N PHE A 79 6.82 54.35 29.36
CA PHE A 79 6.19 55.27 30.31
C PHE A 79 6.69 55.07 31.75
N THR A 80 6.99 53.84 32.19
CA THR A 80 7.58 53.59 33.52
C THR A 80 8.96 54.19 33.71
N LEU A 81 9.71 54.41 32.63
CA LEU A 81 11.03 55.05 32.67
C LEU A 81 10.93 56.58 32.82
N SER A 82 9.77 57.17 32.49
CA SER A 82 9.52 58.61 32.65
C SER A 82 9.11 58.95 34.08
N LEU A 83 9.63 60.07 34.61
CA LEU A 83 9.24 60.59 35.92
C LEU A 83 7.79 61.12 35.87
N SER A 84 6.84 60.28 36.27
CA SER A 84 5.42 60.61 36.31
C SER A 84 4.81 60.20 37.65
N SER A 85 3.74 60.89 38.06
CA SER A 85 2.98 60.55 39.27
C SER A 85 2.34 59.15 39.22
N PHE A 86 2.21 58.56 38.03
CA PHE A 86 1.61 57.25 37.78
C PHE A 86 2.63 56.12 37.61
N GLN A 87 3.93 56.37 37.85
CA GLN A 87 4.99 55.38 37.61
C GLN A 87 4.73 54.03 38.28
N LEU A 88 4.33 54.04 39.56
CA LEU A 88 4.01 52.81 40.31
C LEU A 88 2.75 52.11 39.79
N PHE A 89 1.79 52.87 39.26
CA PHE A 89 0.60 52.30 38.65
C PHE A 89 0.94 51.56 37.35
N TRP A 90 1.79 52.14 36.51
CA TRP A 90 2.25 51.51 35.27
C TRP A 90 3.04 50.23 35.51
N SER A 91 3.87 50.16 36.56
CA SER A 91 4.59 48.92 36.91
C SER A 91 3.65 47.80 37.34
N VAL A 92 2.62 48.10 38.15
CA VAL A 92 1.63 47.10 38.59
C VAL A 92 0.84 46.52 37.40
N LEU A 93 0.48 47.37 36.42
CA LEU A 93 -0.19 46.91 35.20
C LEU A 93 0.69 45.99 34.35
N LEU A 94 1.99 46.29 34.25
CA LEU A 94 2.95 45.43 33.53
C LEU A 94 3.15 44.09 34.24
N ASP A 95 3.30 44.06 35.57
CA ASP A 95 3.44 42.82 36.33
C ASP A 95 2.21 41.91 36.16
N GLN A 96 1.01 42.50 36.20
CA GLN A 96 -0.22 41.76 35.97
C GLN A 96 -0.30 41.23 34.53
N TYR A 97 0.11 42.02 33.54
CA TYR A 97 0.16 41.58 32.15
C TYR A 97 1.12 40.41 31.94
N ILE A 98 2.33 40.46 32.53
CA ILE A 98 3.30 39.36 32.48
C ILE A 98 2.69 38.10 33.12
N ASN A 99 2.09 38.22 34.31
CA ASN A 99 1.45 37.08 34.99
C ASN A 99 0.35 36.45 34.12
N LEU A 100 -0.47 37.28 33.47
CA LEU A 100 -1.50 36.80 32.53
C LEU A 100 -0.92 36.20 31.24
N SER A 101 0.23 36.66 30.77
CA SER A 101 0.89 36.10 29.58
C SER A 101 1.51 34.73 29.84
N VAL A 102 1.93 34.46 31.09
CA VAL A 102 2.44 33.14 31.53
C VAL A 102 1.30 32.11 31.55
N MET A 103 0.06 32.54 31.81
CA MET A 103 -1.11 31.67 31.84
C MET A 103 -1.64 31.39 30.42
N LYS A 104 -1.07 30.37 29.77
CA LYS A 104 -1.53 29.82 28.49
C LYS A 104 -2.62 28.77 28.74
N LEU A 105 -3.89 29.19 28.69
CA LEU A 105 -5.05 28.32 28.84
C LEU A 105 -5.82 28.27 27.52
N PRO A 106 -6.57 27.19 27.22
CA PRO A 106 -7.27 27.04 25.95
C PRO A 106 -8.16 28.23 25.54
N TYR A 107 -8.70 28.98 26.50
CA TYR A 107 -9.55 30.15 26.23
C TYR A 107 -8.82 31.50 26.30
N THR A 108 -7.55 31.54 26.71
CA THR A 108 -6.70 32.74 26.71
C THR A 108 -5.54 32.65 25.72
N GLU A 109 -5.48 31.62 24.89
CA GLU A 109 -4.45 31.48 23.89
C GLU A 109 -4.73 32.29 22.62
N ASP A 110 -3.65 32.68 21.93
CA ASP A 110 -3.70 33.34 20.61
C ASP A 110 -4.23 32.37 19.54
N TRP A 111 -3.97 31.06 19.68
CA TRP A 111 -4.46 30.03 18.76
C TRP A 111 -5.98 30.06 18.59
N PHE A 112 -6.72 30.29 19.68
CA PHE A 112 -8.18 30.40 19.67
C PHE A 112 -8.68 31.84 19.45
N LYS A 113 -7.79 32.78 19.13
CA LYS A 113 -8.08 34.19 18.87
C LYS A 113 -8.86 34.89 20.00
N SER A 114 -8.51 34.62 21.26
CA SER A 114 -9.19 35.29 22.38
C SER A 114 -8.94 36.81 22.38
N MET A 115 -9.98 37.58 22.73
CA MET A 115 -10.05 39.04 22.57
C MET A 115 -8.96 39.84 23.29
N LEU A 116 -8.31 39.31 24.32
CA LEU A 116 -7.28 40.03 25.09
C LEU A 116 -5.93 39.31 25.07
N SER A 117 -5.76 38.37 24.17
CA SER A 117 -4.55 37.56 24.02
C SER A 117 -4.12 37.36 22.59
N SER A 118 -5.00 37.62 21.63
CA SER A 118 -4.69 37.46 20.23
C SER A 118 -3.83 38.60 19.70
N LYS A 119 -2.99 38.30 18.72
CA LYS A 119 -2.16 39.32 18.04
C LYS A 119 -3.00 40.45 17.43
N GLU A 120 -4.21 40.13 16.98
CA GLU A 120 -5.19 41.06 16.40
C GLU A 120 -5.68 42.11 17.43
N SER A 121 -5.66 41.77 18.72
CA SER A 121 -6.25 42.58 19.80
C SER A 121 -5.24 43.39 20.62
N THR A 122 -3.94 43.27 20.32
CA THR A 122 -2.85 43.87 21.11
C THR A 122 -3.00 45.38 21.32
N LEU A 123 -3.51 46.11 20.32
CA LEU A 123 -3.75 47.56 20.41
C LEU A 123 -4.91 47.92 21.35
N ILE A 124 -5.87 47.03 21.59
CA ILE A 124 -7.00 47.30 22.50
C ILE A 124 -6.48 47.51 23.93
N LEU A 125 -5.48 46.72 24.34
CA LEU A 125 -4.86 46.84 25.66
C LEU A 125 -4.14 48.18 25.84
N VAL A 126 -3.68 48.81 24.76
CA VAL A 126 -3.06 50.14 24.81
C VAL A 126 -4.08 51.22 25.20
N TYR A 127 -5.32 51.09 24.74
CA TYR A 127 -6.39 52.05 25.07
C TYR A 127 -7.10 51.69 26.38
N HIS A 128 -7.24 50.40 26.68
CA HIS A 128 -8.01 49.87 27.80
C HIS A 128 -7.18 48.87 28.63
N PRO A 129 -6.14 49.32 29.37
CA PRO A 129 -5.30 48.46 30.22
C PRO A 129 -6.06 47.78 31.35
N GLU A 130 -7.20 48.34 31.78
CA GLU A 130 -8.06 47.80 32.85
C GLU A 130 -8.66 46.43 32.51
N LEU A 131 -8.76 46.10 31.22
CA LEU A 131 -9.30 44.82 30.76
C LEU A 131 -8.45 43.62 31.23
N ASN A 132 -7.19 43.83 31.63
CA ASN A 132 -6.36 42.80 32.25
C ASN A 132 -6.97 42.24 33.54
N PHE A 133 -7.62 43.05 34.37
CA PHE A 133 -8.31 42.57 35.58
C PHE A 133 -9.53 41.70 35.25
N ILE A 134 -10.27 42.08 34.21
CA ILE A 134 -11.41 41.29 33.72
C ILE A 134 -10.91 39.96 33.17
N LYS A 135 -9.81 39.97 32.40
CA LYS A 135 -9.16 38.75 31.91
C LYS A 135 -8.75 37.82 33.06
N GLU A 136 -8.19 38.36 34.14
CA GLU A 136 -7.82 37.58 35.33
C GLU A 136 -9.03 36.99 36.06
N ALA A 137 -10.13 37.74 36.17
CA ALA A 137 -11.36 37.22 36.77
C ALA A 137 -11.94 36.07 35.93
N ILE A 138 -12.00 36.26 34.61
CA ILE A 138 -12.45 35.24 33.66
C ILE A 138 -11.56 34.01 33.75
N THR A 139 -10.23 34.18 33.82
CA THR A 139 -9.32 33.03 33.91
C THR A 139 -9.53 32.22 35.17
N LYS A 140 -9.72 32.86 36.32
CA LYS A 140 -9.99 32.15 37.58
C LYS A 140 -11.32 31.43 37.55
N GLU A 141 -12.41 32.11 37.16
CA GLU A 141 -13.75 31.52 37.14
C GLU A 141 -13.85 30.31 36.22
N TYR A 142 -13.35 30.42 34.99
CA TYR A 142 -13.37 29.30 34.04
C TYR A 142 -12.47 28.15 34.47
N TYR A 143 -11.28 28.46 35.00
CA TYR A 143 -10.35 27.44 35.46
C TYR A 143 -10.98 26.58 36.57
N PHE A 144 -11.55 27.21 37.61
CA PHE A 144 -12.14 26.48 38.74
C PHE A 144 -13.37 25.64 38.37
N LEU A 145 -14.11 26.03 37.33
CA LEU A 145 -15.34 25.35 36.93
C LEU A 145 -15.10 24.21 35.93
N PHE A 146 -14.16 24.34 35.01
CA PHE A 146 -14.05 23.45 33.85
C PHE A 146 -12.71 22.73 33.71
N LEU A 147 -11.68 23.14 34.44
CA LEU A 147 -10.34 22.56 34.33
C LEU A 147 -9.93 21.91 35.65
N SER A 148 -9.11 20.86 35.56
CA SER A 148 -8.70 20.06 36.72
C SER A 148 -7.35 20.50 37.28
N ASN A 149 -6.30 20.47 36.45
CA ASN A 149 -4.92 20.62 36.91
C ASN A 149 -4.17 21.73 36.14
N ILE A 150 -3.39 22.55 36.87
CA ILE A 150 -2.37 23.43 36.30
C ILE A 150 -1.11 22.59 36.09
N VAL A 151 -0.64 22.54 34.85
CA VAL A 151 0.62 21.88 34.46
C VAL A 151 1.58 22.94 33.96
N PHE A 152 2.83 22.88 34.42
CA PHE A 152 3.91 23.71 33.89
C PHE A 152 4.52 23.03 32.67
N SER A 153 4.39 23.65 31.51
CA SER A 153 5.00 23.22 30.25
C SER A 153 5.87 24.33 29.66
N LEU A 154 6.84 23.94 28.84
CA LEU A 154 7.60 24.91 28.03
C LEU A 154 6.74 25.30 26.83
N TYR A 155 6.48 26.59 26.68
CA TYR A 155 5.75 27.14 25.54
C TYR A 155 6.72 27.48 24.41
N GLU A 156 6.56 26.81 23.27
CA GLU A 156 7.39 27.05 22.09
C GLU A 156 6.95 28.35 21.39
N LEU A 157 7.85 29.33 21.32
CA LEU A 157 7.61 30.62 20.63
C LEU A 157 7.91 30.57 19.12
N ALA A 158 8.37 29.43 18.62
CA ALA A 158 8.62 29.18 17.21
C ALA A 158 7.56 28.21 16.71
N VAL A 159 6.70 28.66 15.80
CA VAL A 159 5.68 27.79 15.20
C VAL A 159 6.21 27.32 13.84
N PRO A 160 6.59 26.03 13.69
CA PRO A 160 6.97 25.49 12.39
C PRO A 160 5.71 25.13 11.58
N GLU A 161 5.65 25.63 10.35
CA GLU A 161 4.62 25.23 9.38
C GLU A 161 5.28 24.74 8.09
N THR A 162 4.72 23.70 7.48
CA THR A 162 5.13 23.21 6.17
C THR A 162 4.58 24.14 5.09
N PHE A 163 5.46 24.70 4.27
CA PHE A 163 5.06 25.59 3.19
C PHE A 163 4.66 24.79 1.96
N TYR A 164 3.38 24.84 1.60
CA TYR A 164 2.85 24.19 0.40
C TYR A 164 2.88 25.15 -0.78
N SER A 165 3.67 24.81 -1.79
CA SER A 165 3.80 25.58 -3.03
C SER A 165 3.81 24.65 -4.23
N PRO A 166 3.10 24.97 -5.33
CA PRO A 166 3.17 24.20 -6.57
C PRO A 166 4.58 24.08 -7.14
N ILE A 167 5.47 25.02 -6.83
CA ILE A 167 6.86 25.01 -7.32
C ILE A 167 7.63 23.83 -6.73
N ILE A 168 7.24 23.32 -5.54
CA ILE A 168 7.88 22.17 -4.89
C ILE A 168 7.68 20.87 -5.69
N LEU A 169 6.61 20.78 -6.46
CA LEU A 169 6.35 19.62 -7.33
C LEU A 169 7.30 19.54 -8.53
N ILE A 170 7.87 20.66 -8.97
CA ILE A 170 8.77 20.68 -10.13
C ILE A 170 10.04 19.86 -9.89
N PRO A 171 10.83 20.09 -8.82
CA PRO A 171 12.01 19.25 -8.56
C PRO A 171 11.63 17.79 -8.31
N GLN A 172 10.47 17.52 -7.69
CA GLN A 172 9.96 16.16 -7.53
C GLN A 172 9.73 15.45 -8.86
N LEU A 173 9.02 16.10 -9.79
CA LEU A 173 8.73 15.54 -11.11
C LEU A 173 10.00 15.38 -11.94
N LEU A 174 10.93 16.35 -11.89
CA LEU A 174 12.23 16.24 -12.56
C LEU A 174 13.03 15.05 -12.03
N PHE A 175 13.02 14.84 -10.71
CA PHE A 175 13.68 13.69 -10.08
C PHE A 175 13.02 12.36 -10.50
N LEU A 176 11.70 12.28 -10.51
CA LEU A 176 10.98 11.08 -10.96
C LEU A 176 11.22 10.78 -12.44
N VAL A 177 11.18 11.80 -13.31
CA VAL A 177 11.50 11.64 -14.74
C VAL A 177 12.94 11.19 -14.92
N PHE A 178 13.88 11.75 -14.14
CA PHE A 178 15.28 11.32 -14.18
C PHE A 178 15.44 9.84 -13.78
N LEU A 179 14.78 9.38 -12.73
CA LEU A 179 14.79 7.97 -12.34
C LEU A 179 14.16 7.07 -13.42
N ALA A 180 13.06 7.50 -14.03
CA ALA A 180 12.42 6.78 -15.13
C ALA A 180 13.32 6.69 -16.37
N VAL A 181 14.02 7.79 -16.71
CA VAL A 181 14.97 7.82 -17.82
C VAL A 181 16.15 6.89 -17.55
N ILE A 182 16.69 6.88 -16.33
CA ILE A 182 17.74 5.92 -15.93
C ILE A 182 17.23 4.49 -16.12
N PHE A 183 16.04 4.17 -15.59
CA PHE A 183 15.45 2.84 -15.71
C PHE A 183 15.29 2.41 -17.18
N ILE A 184 14.72 3.28 -18.03
CA ILE A 184 14.55 3.03 -19.46
C ILE A 184 15.91 2.87 -20.15
N SER A 185 16.90 3.69 -19.79
CA SER A 185 18.23 3.64 -20.39
C SER A 185 19.03 2.39 -20.05
N PHE A 186 18.78 1.75 -18.90
CA PHE A 186 19.46 0.51 -18.52
C PHE A 186 18.75 -0.74 -19.06
N TYR A 187 17.41 -0.77 -19.04
CA TYR A 187 16.66 -1.99 -19.38
C TYR A 187 16.11 -2.01 -20.81
N PHE A 188 15.85 -0.84 -21.42
CA PHE A 188 15.14 -0.72 -22.70
C PHE A 188 15.93 0.05 -23.77
N SER A 189 17.26 0.17 -23.62
CA SER A 189 18.12 0.81 -24.61
C SER A 189 18.55 -0.16 -25.71
N TYR A 190 17.84 -0.17 -26.84
CA TYR A 190 18.09 -1.09 -27.96
C TYR A 190 18.87 -0.47 -29.15
N PHE A 191 19.66 0.59 -28.90
CA PHE A 191 20.15 1.47 -29.98
C PHE A 191 21.58 1.22 -30.48
N SER A 192 22.37 0.40 -29.81
CA SER A 192 23.81 0.24 -30.10
C SER A 192 24.10 -0.88 -31.11
N THR A 193 24.23 -2.12 -30.64
CA THR A 193 24.57 -3.30 -31.44
C THR A 193 23.80 -4.52 -30.96
N ALA A 194 22.92 -5.03 -31.81
CA ALA A 194 22.03 -6.16 -31.51
C ALA A 194 22.74 -7.49 -31.18
N THR A 195 24.04 -7.62 -31.43
CA THR A 195 24.78 -8.88 -31.21
C THR A 195 25.69 -8.88 -29.99
N ASN A 196 26.05 -7.72 -29.46
CA ASN A 196 27.03 -7.64 -28.36
C ASN A 196 26.37 -7.36 -27.00
N GLU A 197 25.19 -6.76 -26.98
CA GLU A 197 24.48 -6.45 -25.74
C GLU A 197 23.44 -7.53 -25.44
N GLU A 198 23.68 -8.30 -24.38
CA GLU A 198 22.83 -9.41 -23.94
C GLU A 198 21.38 -8.97 -23.68
N SER A 199 21.16 -7.76 -23.15
CA SER A 199 19.81 -7.22 -22.94
C SER A 199 19.00 -7.10 -24.23
N THR A 200 19.65 -6.68 -25.32
CA THR A 200 19.02 -6.55 -26.65
C THR A 200 18.79 -7.91 -27.29
N VAL A 201 19.75 -8.82 -27.12
CA VAL A 201 19.67 -10.21 -27.58
C VAL A 201 18.49 -10.92 -26.91
N ASP A 202 18.42 -10.87 -25.58
CA ASP A 202 17.37 -11.53 -24.81
C ASP A 202 15.98 -11.00 -25.18
N SER A 203 15.80 -9.68 -25.32
CA SER A 203 14.52 -9.11 -25.72
C SER A 203 14.13 -9.51 -27.15
N ASP A 204 15.06 -9.48 -28.10
CA ASP A 204 14.78 -9.82 -29.51
C ASP A 204 14.43 -11.30 -29.66
N TYR A 205 15.16 -12.19 -28.99
CA TYR A 205 14.87 -13.63 -29.00
C TYR A 205 13.57 -13.96 -28.26
N LEU A 206 13.25 -13.26 -27.17
CA LEU A 206 11.98 -13.44 -26.45
C LEU A 206 10.79 -12.98 -27.29
N VAL A 207 10.86 -11.80 -27.91
CA VAL A 207 9.76 -11.30 -28.76
C VAL A 207 9.63 -12.14 -30.04
N SER A 208 10.73 -12.54 -30.67
CA SER A 208 10.68 -13.40 -31.85
C SER A 208 10.13 -14.80 -31.53
N SER A 209 10.53 -15.41 -30.41
CA SER A 209 9.96 -16.71 -30.00
C SER A 209 8.47 -16.62 -29.69
N LEU A 210 8.00 -15.51 -29.09
CA LEU A 210 6.56 -15.28 -28.87
C LEU A 210 5.78 -15.06 -30.17
N THR A 211 6.35 -14.33 -31.14
CA THR A 211 5.65 -14.04 -32.42
C THR A 211 5.60 -15.25 -33.33
N VAL A 212 6.60 -16.14 -33.30
CA VAL A 212 6.56 -17.42 -34.04
C VAL A 212 5.42 -18.31 -33.56
N GLU A 213 5.01 -18.20 -32.30
CA GLU A 213 3.87 -18.95 -31.76
C GLU A 213 2.52 -18.55 -32.37
N ALA A 214 2.46 -17.49 -33.20
CA ALA A 214 1.30 -17.20 -34.03
C ALA A 214 0.96 -18.36 -34.99
N GLU A 215 1.95 -19.18 -35.38
CA GLU A 215 1.72 -20.39 -36.20
C GLU A 215 0.87 -21.46 -35.49
N LYS A 216 0.65 -21.35 -34.17
CA LYS A 216 -0.30 -22.22 -33.45
C LYS A 216 -1.76 -21.86 -33.72
N GLU A 217 -2.03 -20.75 -34.41
CA GLU A 217 -3.35 -20.36 -34.90
C GLU A 217 -4.42 -20.24 -33.79
N ILE A 218 -4.03 -19.72 -32.62
CA ILE A 218 -4.93 -19.53 -31.47
C ILE A 218 -5.93 -18.41 -31.81
N SER A 219 -5.43 -17.21 -32.09
CA SER A 219 -6.23 -16.11 -32.62
C SER A 219 -5.30 -15.07 -33.24
N SER A 220 -5.83 -13.93 -33.65
CA SER A 220 -5.03 -12.75 -34.03
C SER A 220 -4.01 -12.44 -32.94
N PHE A 221 -2.73 -12.48 -33.32
CA PHE A 221 -1.63 -12.18 -32.40
C PHE A 221 -1.78 -10.78 -31.77
N ASP A 222 -2.20 -9.79 -32.55
CA ASP A 222 -2.40 -8.40 -32.11
C ASP A 222 -3.38 -8.29 -30.92
N ASP A 223 -4.53 -8.98 -30.99
CA ASP A 223 -5.53 -8.97 -29.92
C ASP A 223 -5.04 -9.70 -28.65
N MET A 224 -4.18 -10.72 -28.83
CA MET A 224 -3.61 -11.50 -27.74
C MET A 224 -2.48 -10.80 -26.98
N ILE A 225 -1.78 -9.82 -27.58
CA ILE A 225 -0.65 -9.14 -26.94
C ILE A 225 -1.05 -8.54 -25.59
N LEU A 226 -2.19 -7.84 -25.54
CA LEU A 226 -2.67 -7.25 -24.28
C LEU A 226 -3.02 -8.33 -23.25
N GLY A 227 -3.64 -9.43 -23.68
CA GLY A 227 -3.90 -10.59 -22.83
C GLY A 227 -2.61 -11.21 -22.27
N PHE A 228 -1.56 -11.31 -23.08
CA PHE A 228 -0.25 -11.80 -22.63
C PHE A 228 0.42 -10.85 -21.63
N ILE A 229 0.35 -9.54 -21.84
CA ILE A 229 0.88 -8.57 -20.87
C ILE A 229 0.19 -8.74 -19.52
N VAL A 230 -1.14 -8.83 -19.51
CA VAL A 230 -1.93 -9.07 -18.30
C VAL A 230 -1.53 -10.39 -17.63
N LEU A 231 -1.38 -11.46 -18.41
CA LEU A 231 -0.94 -12.77 -17.93
C LEU A 231 0.46 -12.72 -17.30
N ILE A 232 1.42 -12.07 -17.97
CA ILE A 232 2.79 -11.90 -17.47
C ILE A 232 2.76 -11.19 -16.12
N TYR A 233 1.90 -10.19 -15.93
CA TYR A 233 1.77 -9.56 -14.62
C TYR A 233 1.05 -10.46 -13.60
N VAL A 234 0.00 -11.18 -13.96
CA VAL A 234 -0.71 -12.06 -12.99
C VAL A 234 0.18 -13.21 -12.51
N PHE A 235 0.94 -13.86 -13.40
CA PHE A 235 1.77 -15.02 -13.05
C PHE A 235 3.23 -14.66 -12.76
N GLY A 236 3.70 -13.52 -13.28
CA GLY A 236 5.05 -12.99 -13.05
C GLY A 236 5.31 -12.56 -11.62
N TRP A 237 4.26 -12.41 -10.79
CA TRP A 237 4.42 -12.20 -9.35
C TRP A 237 5.28 -13.28 -8.69
N TYR A 238 5.17 -14.55 -9.14
CA TYR A 238 5.98 -15.66 -8.67
C TYR A 238 7.49 -15.44 -8.93
N PHE A 239 7.82 -14.75 -10.02
CA PHE A 239 9.18 -14.40 -10.43
C PHE A 239 9.57 -12.97 -10.04
N TYR A 240 8.77 -12.31 -9.21
CA TYR A 240 9.05 -10.96 -8.73
C TYR A 240 9.12 -9.88 -9.84
N ILE A 241 8.38 -10.08 -10.93
CA ILE A 241 8.29 -9.11 -12.04
C ILE A 241 7.73 -7.75 -11.56
N HIS A 242 6.95 -7.71 -10.48
CA HIS A 242 6.40 -6.46 -9.93
C HIS A 242 7.39 -5.57 -9.16
N CYS A 243 8.66 -5.97 -9.00
CA CYS A 243 9.64 -5.20 -8.22
C CYS A 243 9.70 -3.70 -8.58
N TRP A 244 9.52 -3.36 -9.85
CA TRP A 244 9.52 -1.95 -10.31
C TRP A 244 8.36 -1.11 -9.73
N SER A 245 7.25 -1.71 -9.29
CA SER A 245 6.17 -0.98 -8.61
C SER A 245 6.53 -0.58 -7.18
N ILE A 246 7.64 -1.05 -6.61
CA ILE A 246 8.12 -0.58 -5.30
C ILE A 246 8.41 0.92 -5.33
N LEU A 247 8.90 1.42 -6.48
CA LEU A 247 9.14 2.85 -6.68
C LEU A 247 7.87 3.70 -6.62
N SER A 248 6.71 3.14 -6.94
CA SER A 248 5.43 3.86 -6.84
C SER A 248 4.85 3.85 -5.43
N MET A 249 5.49 3.17 -4.46
CA MET A 249 5.02 2.99 -3.08
C MET A 249 3.59 2.45 -2.98
N MET A 250 3.05 1.91 -4.07
CA MET A 250 1.78 1.21 -4.08
C MET A 250 1.98 -0.19 -3.50
N PRO A 251 0.96 -0.77 -2.86
CA PRO A 251 1.02 -2.16 -2.41
C PRO A 251 1.45 -3.05 -3.59
N GLU A 252 2.48 -3.88 -3.41
CA GLU A 252 3.11 -4.64 -4.51
C GLU A 252 2.11 -5.51 -5.29
N LEU A 253 1.10 -6.04 -4.60
CA LEU A 253 0.06 -6.89 -5.17
C LEU A 253 -1.13 -6.13 -5.73
N ILE A 254 -1.17 -4.80 -5.65
CA ILE A 254 -2.32 -4.02 -6.09
C ILE A 254 -2.62 -4.27 -7.58
N LEU A 255 -1.57 -4.35 -8.39
CA LEU A 255 -1.68 -4.58 -9.82
C LEU A 255 -2.18 -6.01 -10.10
N VAL A 256 -1.74 -7.01 -9.34
CA VAL A 256 -2.25 -8.39 -9.45
C VAL A 256 -3.74 -8.44 -9.09
N PHE A 257 -4.17 -7.77 -8.02
CA PHE A 257 -5.58 -7.74 -7.62
C PHE A 257 -6.49 -7.08 -8.65
N TYR A 258 -6.02 -6.06 -9.37
CA TYR A 258 -6.79 -5.45 -10.45
C TYR A 258 -6.75 -6.26 -11.75
N LEU A 259 -5.61 -6.85 -12.10
CA LEU A 259 -5.44 -7.59 -13.34
C LEU A 259 -6.02 -9.00 -13.31
N PHE A 260 -6.09 -9.65 -12.14
CA PHE A 260 -6.63 -11.01 -12.02
C PHE A 260 -8.12 -11.11 -12.41
N PRO A 261 -9.03 -10.22 -11.95
CA PRO A 261 -10.40 -10.15 -12.47
C PRO A 261 -10.44 -9.84 -13.96
N GLY A 262 -9.56 -8.96 -14.44
CA GLY A 262 -9.43 -8.63 -15.87
C GLY A 262 -9.13 -9.86 -16.73
N LEU A 263 -8.16 -10.68 -16.30
CA LEU A 263 -7.83 -11.96 -16.96
C LEU A 263 -9.02 -12.92 -16.95
N PHE A 264 -9.75 -12.99 -15.84
CA PHE A 264 -10.95 -13.85 -15.76
C PHE A 264 -12.05 -13.40 -16.72
N TYR A 265 -12.25 -12.09 -16.89
CA TYR A 265 -13.20 -11.55 -17.87
C TYR A 265 -12.79 -11.86 -19.31
N ILE A 266 -11.50 -11.73 -19.64
CA ILE A 266 -10.99 -12.08 -20.98
C ILE A 266 -11.26 -13.56 -21.26
N ILE A 267 -10.94 -14.46 -20.32
CA ILE A 267 -11.11 -15.90 -20.48
C ILE A 267 -12.59 -16.29 -20.60
N LEU A 268 -13.48 -15.69 -19.80
CA LEU A 268 -14.93 -15.90 -19.93
C LEU A 268 -15.50 -15.32 -21.22
N GLY A 269 -14.89 -14.25 -21.73
CA GLY A 269 -15.24 -13.62 -22.99
C GLY A 269 -15.05 -14.55 -24.20
N VAL A 270 -14.00 -15.38 -24.21
CA VAL A 270 -13.67 -16.25 -25.35
C VAL A 270 -14.85 -17.15 -25.80
N PRO A 271 -15.49 -17.94 -24.91
CA PRO A 271 -16.71 -18.68 -25.26
C PRO A 271 -17.84 -17.80 -25.76
N THR A 272 -18.06 -16.63 -25.14
CA THR A 272 -19.18 -15.75 -25.53
C THR A 272 -19.01 -15.20 -26.94
N PHE A 273 -17.79 -14.80 -27.31
CA PHE A 273 -17.48 -14.30 -28.64
C PHE A 273 -17.55 -15.41 -29.70
N LEU A 274 -17.08 -16.63 -29.39
CA LEU A 274 -17.23 -17.77 -30.31
C LEU A 274 -18.69 -18.12 -30.59
N ILE A 275 -19.57 -18.09 -29.58
CA ILE A 275 -21.01 -18.31 -29.77
C ILE A 275 -21.60 -17.24 -30.69
N TYR A 276 -21.16 -15.99 -30.51
CA TYR A 276 -21.58 -14.89 -31.37
C TYR A 276 -21.13 -15.11 -32.81
N ASP A 277 -19.89 -15.55 -33.05
CA ASP A 277 -19.33 -15.80 -34.38
C ASP A 277 -20.01 -16.99 -35.10
N PHE A 278 -20.43 -18.01 -34.36
CA PHE A 278 -21.25 -19.10 -34.92
C PHE A 278 -22.66 -18.66 -35.34
N GLY A 279 -23.11 -17.49 -34.87
CA GLY A 279 -24.42 -16.93 -35.18
C GLY A 279 -25.58 -17.81 -34.68
N ILE A 280 -26.68 -17.84 -35.44
CA ILE A 280 -27.90 -18.56 -35.03
C ILE A 280 -27.72 -20.09 -34.96
N PHE A 281 -26.68 -20.62 -35.61
CA PHE A 281 -26.40 -22.05 -35.70
C PHE A 281 -25.44 -22.57 -34.62
N PHE A 282 -25.09 -21.76 -33.61
CA PHE A 282 -24.13 -22.13 -32.56
C PHE A 282 -24.38 -23.50 -31.89
N LEU A 283 -25.64 -23.88 -31.69
CA LEU A 283 -26.00 -25.18 -31.10
C LEU A 283 -25.58 -26.37 -31.97
N SER A 284 -25.65 -26.21 -33.29
CA SER A 284 -25.23 -27.25 -34.23
C SER A 284 -23.72 -27.44 -34.25
N TYR A 285 -22.93 -26.38 -34.00
CA TYR A 285 -21.48 -26.48 -33.86
C TYR A 285 -21.07 -27.22 -32.58
N MET A 286 -21.85 -27.12 -31.50
CA MET A 286 -21.53 -27.79 -30.22
C MET A 286 -22.00 -29.25 -30.16
N ASN A 287 -23.24 -29.52 -30.59
CA ASN A 287 -23.90 -30.82 -30.39
C ASN A 287 -24.14 -31.59 -31.70
N GLY A 288 -23.95 -30.94 -32.85
CA GLY A 288 -24.25 -31.52 -34.16
C GLY A 288 -25.76 -31.62 -34.44
N VAL A 289 -26.16 -32.68 -35.14
CA VAL A 289 -27.56 -32.91 -35.50
C VAL A 289 -28.30 -33.62 -34.36
N ALA A 290 -29.44 -33.05 -33.94
CA ALA A 290 -30.29 -33.65 -32.92
C ALA A 290 -30.82 -35.03 -33.34
N LYS A 291 -30.77 -36.00 -32.42
CA LYS A 291 -31.24 -37.38 -32.66
C LYS A 291 -32.74 -37.58 -32.46
N GLY A 292 -33.42 -36.63 -31.80
CA GLY A 292 -34.85 -36.72 -31.45
C GLY A 292 -35.72 -35.83 -32.34
N SER A 293 -36.95 -36.27 -32.62
CA SER A 293 -37.96 -35.47 -33.34
C SER A 293 -38.66 -34.45 -32.46
N VAL A 294 -38.53 -34.54 -31.13
CA VAL A 294 -39.23 -33.68 -30.17
C VAL A 294 -38.35 -32.48 -29.80
N LEU A 295 -38.79 -31.27 -30.19
CA LEU A 295 -38.08 -30.01 -29.94
C LEU A 295 -37.73 -29.80 -28.46
N ALA A 296 -38.67 -30.06 -27.55
CA ALA A 296 -38.44 -29.87 -26.11
C ALA A 296 -37.30 -30.73 -25.56
N VAL A 297 -37.18 -31.97 -26.04
CA VAL A 297 -36.09 -32.88 -25.64
C VAL A 297 -34.77 -32.42 -26.26
N ALA A 298 -34.78 -31.99 -27.53
CA ALA A 298 -33.61 -31.44 -28.20
C ALA A 298 -33.07 -30.19 -27.48
N LEU A 299 -33.94 -29.24 -27.13
CA LEU A 299 -33.57 -28.02 -26.41
C LEU A 299 -32.91 -28.32 -25.05
N MET A 300 -33.35 -29.35 -24.32
CA MET A 300 -32.71 -29.73 -23.06
C MET A 300 -31.27 -30.22 -23.29
N PHE A 301 -31.02 -31.02 -24.32
CA PHE A 301 -29.66 -31.44 -24.69
C PHE A 301 -28.80 -30.26 -25.16
N ASP A 302 -29.40 -29.32 -25.88
CA ASP A 302 -28.73 -28.11 -26.36
C ASP A 302 -28.30 -27.19 -25.21
N TYR A 303 -29.14 -27.03 -24.17
CA TYR A 303 -28.75 -26.32 -22.94
C TYR A 303 -27.60 -27.04 -22.22
N ILE A 304 -27.65 -28.37 -22.12
CA ILE A 304 -26.55 -29.13 -21.50
C ILE A 304 -25.25 -28.95 -22.30
N ALA A 305 -25.32 -28.96 -23.63
CA ALA A 305 -24.15 -28.73 -24.49
C ALA A 305 -23.55 -27.33 -24.26
N ALA A 306 -24.38 -26.29 -24.23
CA ALA A 306 -23.95 -24.93 -23.93
C ALA A 306 -23.37 -24.80 -22.50
N ILE A 307 -23.95 -25.46 -21.50
CA ILE A 307 -23.39 -25.48 -20.14
C ILE A 307 -22.02 -26.16 -20.14
N ILE A 308 -21.87 -27.32 -20.80
CA ILE A 308 -20.59 -28.04 -20.90
C ILE A 308 -19.52 -27.16 -21.59
N PHE A 309 -19.91 -26.38 -22.60
CA PHE A 309 -19.04 -25.43 -23.29
C PHE A 309 -18.37 -24.45 -22.30
N TYR A 310 -19.15 -23.79 -21.43
CA TYR A 310 -18.61 -22.90 -20.39
C TYR A 310 -17.90 -23.63 -19.24
N VAL A 311 -18.46 -24.77 -18.78
CA VAL A 311 -17.90 -25.55 -17.66
C VAL A 311 -16.48 -26.02 -17.96
N ARG A 312 -16.17 -26.37 -19.22
CA ARG A 312 -14.81 -26.78 -19.63
C ARG A 312 -13.76 -25.71 -19.33
N ILE A 313 -14.09 -24.43 -19.48
CA ILE A 313 -13.21 -23.31 -19.15
C ILE A 313 -13.25 -23.02 -17.65
N LEU A 314 -14.45 -22.89 -17.08
CA LEU A 314 -14.61 -22.53 -15.67
C LEU A 314 -13.93 -23.50 -14.70
N VAL A 315 -13.98 -24.81 -14.97
CA VAL A 315 -13.32 -25.82 -14.13
C VAL A 315 -11.80 -25.63 -14.11
N GLN A 316 -11.18 -25.03 -15.14
CA GLN A 316 -9.74 -24.77 -15.13
C GLN A 316 -9.34 -23.73 -14.08
N SER A 317 -10.27 -22.88 -13.61
CA SER A 317 -9.99 -21.93 -12.52
C SER A 317 -9.58 -22.61 -11.21
N VAL A 318 -10.01 -23.85 -10.97
CA VAL A 318 -9.57 -24.66 -9.81
C VAL A 318 -8.06 -24.84 -9.81
N ARG A 319 -7.42 -24.90 -10.99
CA ARG A 319 -5.96 -24.97 -11.11
C ARG A 319 -5.27 -23.70 -10.60
N LEU A 320 -5.87 -22.53 -10.86
CA LEU A 320 -5.38 -21.26 -10.34
C LEU A 320 -5.40 -21.24 -8.82
N VAL A 321 -6.50 -21.73 -8.23
CA VAL A 321 -6.65 -21.86 -6.77
C VAL A 321 -5.60 -22.82 -6.19
N LEU A 322 -5.35 -23.95 -6.85
CA LEU A 322 -4.31 -24.90 -6.43
C LEU A 322 -2.92 -24.26 -6.43
N MET A 323 -2.57 -23.52 -7.49
CA MET A 323 -1.28 -22.82 -7.56
C MET A 323 -1.11 -21.81 -6.42
N LEU A 324 -2.11 -20.96 -6.18
CA LEU A 324 -2.08 -19.98 -5.10
C LEU A 324 -2.01 -20.65 -3.72
N GLY A 325 -2.79 -21.70 -3.50
CA GLY A 325 -2.79 -22.45 -2.25
C GLY A 325 -1.45 -23.10 -1.95
N THR A 326 -0.80 -23.72 -2.95
CA THR A 326 0.54 -24.29 -2.77
C THR A 326 1.60 -23.23 -2.54
N TYR A 327 1.52 -22.09 -3.22
CA TYR A 327 2.45 -20.98 -3.01
C TYR A 327 2.33 -20.38 -1.61
N ALA A 328 1.10 -20.14 -1.14
CA ALA A 328 0.84 -19.68 0.23
C ALA A 328 1.37 -20.66 1.28
N GLY A 329 1.19 -21.97 1.05
CA GLY A 329 1.74 -23.01 1.94
C GLY A 329 3.26 -22.94 2.07
N MET A 330 3.98 -22.80 0.95
CA MET A 330 5.45 -22.62 0.99
C MET A 330 5.83 -21.31 1.67
N HIS A 331 5.10 -20.22 1.42
CA HIS A 331 5.37 -18.93 2.05
C HIS A 331 5.21 -18.99 3.58
N ASP A 332 4.17 -19.65 4.07
CA ASP A 332 3.96 -19.88 5.50
C ASP A 332 5.12 -20.66 6.12
N VAL A 333 5.59 -21.73 5.46
CA VAL A 333 6.74 -22.51 5.95
C VAL A 333 8.02 -21.67 6.05
N VAL A 334 8.25 -20.79 5.08
CA VAL A 334 9.42 -19.89 5.08
C VAL A 334 9.29 -18.81 6.16
N LEU A 335 8.12 -18.19 6.30
CA LEU A 335 7.89 -17.14 7.31
C LEU A 335 8.01 -17.68 8.74
N TYR A 336 7.47 -18.86 9.01
CA TYR A 336 7.52 -19.49 10.32
C TYR A 336 8.79 -20.31 10.54
N PHE A 337 9.75 -20.28 9.62
CA PHE A 337 11.05 -20.89 9.83
C PHE A 337 11.76 -20.23 11.02
N SER A 338 11.99 -21.00 12.07
CA SER A 338 12.47 -20.47 13.35
C SER A 338 13.94 -20.06 13.28
N PHE A 339 14.20 -18.77 13.08
CA PHE A 339 15.52 -18.18 13.32
C PHE A 339 15.66 -17.84 14.80
N SER A 340 16.49 -18.60 15.52
CA SER A 340 16.80 -18.29 16.93
C SER A 340 18.02 -17.37 17.03
N GLN A 341 18.08 -16.57 18.10
CA GLN A 341 19.23 -15.70 18.38
C GLN A 341 20.56 -16.43 18.44
N LYS A 342 20.54 -17.73 18.77
CA LYS A 342 21.71 -18.61 18.80
C LYS A 342 22.36 -18.78 17.42
N MET A 343 21.64 -18.46 16.34
CA MET A 343 22.17 -18.48 14.96
C MET A 343 22.88 -17.16 14.58
N PHE A 344 22.75 -16.11 15.39
CA PHE A 344 23.35 -14.81 15.13
C PHE A 344 24.61 -14.61 15.98
N PHE A 345 25.67 -14.09 15.35
CA PHE A 345 26.89 -13.71 16.06
C PHE A 345 26.71 -12.34 16.74
N GLY A 346 26.95 -12.27 18.05
CA GLY A 346 26.94 -11.00 18.80
C GLY A 346 25.56 -10.36 19.00
N ALA A 347 24.50 -11.15 19.09
CA ALA A 347 23.15 -10.62 19.29
C ALA A 347 22.99 -9.84 20.60
N GLU A 348 22.55 -8.59 20.52
CA GLU A 348 22.40 -7.66 21.66
C GLU A 348 21.04 -7.75 22.36
N THR A 349 20.15 -8.61 21.89
CA THR A 349 18.79 -8.81 22.39
C THR A 349 18.77 -9.64 23.68
N LEU A 350 19.42 -9.09 24.71
CA LEU A 350 19.67 -9.70 26.03
C LEU A 350 18.40 -10.25 26.71
N TRP A 351 17.25 -9.58 26.55
CA TRP A 351 16.01 -9.93 27.25
C TRP A 351 15.41 -11.27 26.82
N GLU A 352 15.57 -11.62 25.53
CA GLU A 352 15.07 -12.89 25.00
C GLU A 352 15.95 -14.09 25.42
N ASN A 353 17.25 -13.88 25.67
CA ASN A 353 18.17 -14.93 26.12
C ASN A 353 18.16 -15.16 27.65
N LEU A 354 17.94 -14.10 28.45
CA LEU A 354 18.04 -14.17 29.92
C LEU A 354 16.90 -14.96 30.57
N ASN A 355 15.70 -14.98 29.96
CA ASN A 355 14.55 -15.70 30.49
C ASN A 355 14.47 -17.17 30.05
N THR A 356 15.44 -17.65 29.26
CA THR A 356 15.38 -18.97 28.61
C THR A 356 16.61 -19.84 28.87
N THR A 357 17.21 -19.75 30.06
CA THR A 357 18.31 -20.63 30.47
C THR A 357 17.87 -22.08 30.72
N ALA A 358 16.56 -22.34 30.77
CA ALA A 358 15.95 -23.66 30.90
C ALA A 358 15.05 -24.02 29.71
N ILE A 359 15.52 -23.83 28.46
CA ILE A 359 14.85 -24.45 27.30
C ILE A 359 15.25 -25.92 27.27
N THR A 360 14.50 -26.77 27.95
CA THR A 360 14.43 -28.19 27.60
C THR A 360 13.61 -28.29 26.33
N LEU A 361 14.28 -28.34 25.19
CA LEU A 361 13.62 -28.74 23.95
C LEU A 361 13.26 -30.22 24.11
N ASP A 362 11.97 -30.54 24.17
CA ASP A 362 11.45 -31.92 24.18
C ASP A 362 11.72 -32.67 22.85
N THR A 363 12.48 -32.07 21.95
CA THR A 363 12.92 -32.69 20.69
C THR A 363 14.16 -33.57 20.90
N LEU A 364 14.43 -34.45 19.93
CA LEU A 364 15.62 -35.31 19.90
C LEU A 364 16.90 -34.54 20.28
N SER A 365 17.72 -35.15 21.15
CA SER A 365 18.92 -34.57 21.78
C SER A 365 20.03 -34.14 20.81
N TYR A 366 19.91 -34.42 19.51
CA TYR A 366 20.84 -33.98 18.47
C TYR A 366 20.14 -33.06 17.47
N TYR A 367 19.79 -31.85 17.91
CA TYR A 367 19.07 -30.86 17.09
C TYR A 367 19.74 -30.61 15.73
N MET A 368 21.04 -30.35 15.72
CA MET A 368 21.79 -30.07 14.49
C MET A 368 21.86 -31.26 13.52
N LEU A 369 21.69 -32.50 14.01
CA LEU A 369 21.89 -33.70 13.21
C LEU A 369 20.57 -34.35 12.76
N PHE A 370 19.50 -34.23 13.55
CA PHE A 370 18.21 -34.84 13.21
C PHE A 370 17.11 -33.81 12.93
N THR A 371 16.87 -32.84 13.81
CA THR A 371 15.73 -31.94 13.65
C THR A 371 15.99 -30.89 12.58
N LEU A 372 17.14 -30.22 12.60
CA LEU A 372 17.47 -29.18 11.63
C LEU A 372 17.54 -29.72 10.19
N PRO A 373 18.25 -30.84 9.90
CA PRO A 373 18.19 -31.46 8.58
C PRO A 373 16.78 -31.91 8.20
N GLY A 374 15.97 -32.42 9.14
CA GLY A 374 14.57 -32.77 8.89
C GLY A 374 13.73 -31.57 8.43
N VAL A 375 13.90 -30.40 9.06
CA VAL A 375 13.25 -29.16 8.64
C VAL A 375 13.72 -28.73 7.25
N PHE A 376 15.04 -28.81 6.97
CA PHE A 376 15.56 -28.51 5.62
C PHE A 376 15.02 -29.47 4.55
N ILE A 377 14.89 -30.76 4.84
CA ILE A 377 14.29 -31.74 3.92
C ILE A 377 12.84 -31.37 3.63
N HIS A 378 12.06 -31.00 4.66
CA HIS A 378 10.69 -30.55 4.47
C HIS A 378 10.61 -29.25 3.66
N TRP A 379 11.50 -28.29 3.90
CA TRP A 379 11.59 -27.06 3.12
C TRP A 379 11.92 -27.32 1.63
N ILE A 380 12.88 -28.21 1.36
CA ILE A 380 13.21 -28.65 0.00
C ILE A 380 12.00 -29.32 -0.65
N TYR A 381 11.27 -30.16 0.09
CA TYR A 381 10.04 -30.79 -0.40
C TYR A 381 9.00 -29.75 -0.79
N GLU A 382 8.73 -28.76 0.07
CA GLU A 382 7.74 -27.70 -0.22
C GLU A 382 8.13 -26.90 -1.46
N ILE A 383 9.40 -26.51 -1.59
CA ILE A 383 9.90 -25.82 -2.79
C ILE A 383 9.72 -26.69 -4.05
N LEU A 384 10.11 -27.97 -4.00
CA LEU A 384 9.97 -28.85 -5.16
C LEU A 384 8.51 -29.10 -5.51
N HIS A 385 7.65 -29.25 -4.50
CA HIS A 385 6.22 -29.44 -4.68
C HIS A 385 5.58 -28.20 -5.30
N THR A 386 5.89 -26.99 -4.82
CA THR A 386 5.39 -25.74 -5.41
C THR A 386 5.86 -25.57 -6.84
N PHE A 387 7.15 -25.78 -7.14
CA PHE A 387 7.65 -25.74 -8.52
C PHE A 387 6.90 -26.71 -9.42
N PHE A 388 6.69 -27.96 -8.99
CA PHE A 388 5.97 -28.95 -9.77
C PHE A 388 4.51 -28.54 -10.01
N VAL A 389 3.79 -28.13 -8.96
CA VAL A 389 2.38 -27.75 -9.09
C VAL A 389 2.23 -26.50 -9.95
N VAL A 390 2.99 -25.44 -9.68
CA VAL A 390 2.89 -24.18 -10.45
C VAL A 390 3.21 -24.42 -11.93
N THR A 391 4.30 -25.12 -12.25
CA THR A 391 4.69 -25.35 -13.67
C THR A 391 3.69 -26.22 -14.43
N VAL A 392 3.29 -27.36 -13.85
CA VAL A 392 2.36 -28.30 -14.52
C VAL A 392 0.97 -27.71 -14.64
N GLN A 393 0.47 -27.05 -13.59
CA GLN A 393 -0.86 -26.45 -13.61
C GLN A 393 -0.93 -25.23 -14.53
N PHE A 394 0.12 -24.41 -14.58
CA PHE A 394 0.23 -23.30 -15.53
C PHE A 394 0.17 -23.80 -16.98
N ALA A 395 1.01 -24.77 -17.35
CA ALA A 395 1.02 -25.33 -18.70
C ALA A 395 -0.32 -25.97 -19.06
N ALA A 396 -0.91 -26.76 -18.14
CA ALA A 396 -2.19 -27.41 -18.36
C ALA A 396 -3.35 -26.40 -18.49
N PHE A 397 -3.31 -25.29 -17.75
CA PHE A 397 -4.32 -24.24 -17.84
C PHE A 397 -4.37 -23.64 -19.25
N PHE A 398 -3.25 -23.18 -19.79
CA PHE A 398 -3.22 -22.57 -21.12
C PHE A 398 -3.45 -23.58 -22.25
N ALA A 399 -2.90 -24.79 -22.11
CA ALA A 399 -3.12 -25.86 -23.08
C ALA A 399 -4.61 -26.26 -23.18
N ILE A 400 -5.35 -26.26 -22.08
CA ILE A 400 -6.77 -26.62 -22.09
C ILE A 400 -7.65 -25.44 -22.49
N VAL A 401 -7.45 -24.26 -21.89
CA VAL A 401 -8.32 -23.09 -22.06
C VAL A 401 -8.25 -22.50 -23.47
N PHE A 402 -7.05 -22.44 -24.05
CA PHE A 402 -6.87 -21.85 -25.38
C PHE A 402 -6.67 -22.92 -26.44
N TRP A 403 -5.59 -23.70 -26.34
CA TRP A 403 -5.18 -24.59 -27.42
C TRP A 403 -6.20 -25.71 -27.69
N LEU A 404 -6.51 -26.53 -26.68
CA LEU A 404 -7.46 -27.63 -26.83
C LEU A 404 -8.89 -27.13 -27.06
N TYR A 405 -9.28 -26.06 -26.39
CA TYR A 405 -10.62 -25.50 -26.52
C TYR A 405 -10.88 -25.05 -27.96
N LEU A 406 -10.00 -24.23 -28.52
CA LEU A 406 -10.14 -23.73 -29.89
C LEU A 406 -9.99 -24.86 -30.89
N PHE A 407 -9.04 -25.77 -30.70
CA PHE A 407 -8.88 -26.95 -31.56
C PHE A 407 -10.16 -27.78 -31.70
N LEU A 408 -11.00 -27.85 -30.67
CA LEU A 408 -12.27 -28.60 -30.70
C LEU A 408 -13.42 -27.85 -31.40
N TYR A 409 -13.36 -26.51 -31.47
CA TYR A 409 -14.49 -25.68 -31.92
C TYR A 409 -14.18 -24.82 -33.16
N THR A 410 -12.92 -24.73 -33.56
CA THR A 410 -12.46 -24.04 -34.77
C THR A 410 -11.66 -25.00 -35.64
N PHE A 411 -11.67 -24.76 -36.96
CA PHE A 411 -10.90 -25.55 -37.91
C PHE A 411 -10.59 -24.73 -39.15
N PHE A 412 -9.54 -25.11 -39.86
CA PHE A 412 -9.19 -24.55 -41.16
C PHE A 412 -9.76 -25.42 -42.28
N VAL A 413 -10.37 -24.77 -43.27
CA VAL A 413 -10.88 -25.43 -44.47
C VAL A 413 -9.71 -25.68 -45.43
N ILE A 414 -9.58 -26.91 -45.92
CA ILE A 414 -8.51 -27.29 -46.86
C ILE A 414 -8.77 -26.82 -48.30
N GLU A 415 -10.05 -26.59 -48.64
CA GLU A 415 -10.49 -26.15 -49.95
C GLU A 415 -10.05 -24.71 -50.21
N LYS A 416 -9.34 -24.51 -51.33
CA LYS A 416 -8.87 -23.19 -51.76
C LYS A 416 -9.87 -22.61 -52.75
N GLN A 417 -10.32 -21.38 -52.49
CA GLN A 417 -11.17 -20.65 -53.44
C GLN A 417 -10.35 -20.12 -54.64
N GLU A 418 -9.06 -19.85 -54.44
CA GLU A 418 -8.17 -19.31 -55.47
C GLU A 418 -6.85 -20.08 -55.54
N ASN A 419 -6.35 -20.34 -56.76
CA ASN A 419 -5.08 -21.06 -56.98
C ASN A 419 -4.12 -20.36 -57.96
N TYR A 420 -4.29 -19.06 -58.23
CA TYR A 420 -3.50 -18.34 -59.25
C TYR A 420 -1.98 -18.29 -58.95
N LEU A 421 -1.57 -18.46 -57.69
CA LEU A 421 -0.17 -18.39 -57.28
C LEU A 421 0.67 -19.57 -57.80
N THR A 422 0.08 -20.76 -57.99
CA THR A 422 0.81 -21.91 -58.54
C THR A 422 1.25 -21.63 -59.96
N ASP A 423 0.33 -21.12 -60.77
CA ASP A 423 0.56 -20.87 -62.20
C ASP A 423 1.55 -19.72 -62.40
N LYS A 424 1.44 -18.66 -61.59
CA LYS A 424 2.42 -17.57 -61.58
C LYS A 424 3.82 -18.04 -61.18
N ARG A 425 3.94 -18.93 -60.18
CA ARG A 425 5.25 -19.48 -59.77
C ARG A 425 5.86 -20.34 -60.87
N GLN A 426 5.06 -21.15 -61.56
CA GLN A 426 5.53 -21.98 -62.67
C GLN A 426 5.99 -21.14 -63.87
N PHE A 427 5.21 -20.12 -64.24
CA PHE A 427 5.60 -19.16 -65.28
C PHE A 427 6.92 -18.44 -64.91
N ARG A 428 7.03 -17.96 -63.66
CA ARG A 428 8.24 -17.28 -63.17
C ARG A 428 9.45 -18.21 -63.16
N SER A 429 9.30 -19.45 -62.71
CA SER A 429 10.38 -20.45 -62.72
C SER A 429 10.90 -20.71 -64.14
N ASN A 430 10.01 -20.87 -65.11
CA ASN A 430 10.38 -21.03 -66.52
C ASN A 430 11.06 -19.79 -67.09
N TYR A 431 10.58 -18.60 -66.74
CA TYR A 431 11.20 -17.33 -67.14
C TYR A 431 12.65 -17.22 -66.65
N PHE A 432 12.90 -17.55 -65.38
CA PHE A 432 14.24 -17.49 -64.77
C PHE A 432 15.13 -18.72 -65.04
N LYS A 433 14.67 -19.70 -65.83
CA LYS A 433 15.40 -20.95 -66.08
C LYS A 433 16.81 -20.75 -66.66
N HIS A 434 16.99 -19.72 -67.49
CA HIS A 434 18.30 -19.36 -68.05
C HIS A 434 19.27 -18.79 -66.99
N ILE A 435 18.77 -18.14 -65.94
CA ILE A 435 19.57 -17.64 -64.81
C ILE A 435 19.90 -18.79 -63.84
N TYR A 436 18.94 -19.66 -63.56
CA TYR A 436 19.17 -20.82 -62.70
C TYR A 436 20.15 -21.84 -63.29
N ASN A 437 20.35 -21.86 -64.62
CA ASN A 437 21.32 -22.74 -65.28
C ASN A 437 22.76 -22.19 -65.33
N LEU A 438 23.02 -20.97 -64.83
CA LEU A 438 24.35 -20.34 -64.84
C LEU A 438 25.20 -20.63 -63.59
N LYS A 439 24.65 -21.38 -62.64
CA LYS A 439 25.30 -21.93 -61.44
C LYS A 439 24.81 -23.36 -61.23
#